data_AF-A0A6J5X0L3-F1
#
_entry.id   AF-A0A6J5X0L3-F1
#
_cell.length_a   1.000
_cell.length_b   1.000
_cell.length_c   1.000
_cell.angle_alpha   90.00
_cell.angle_beta   90.00
_cell.angle_gamma   90.00
#
_symmetry.space_group_name_H-M   'P 1'
#
loop_
_entity.id
_entity.type
_entity.pdbx_description
1 polymer ?
#
loop_
_entity_poly.entity_id
_entity_poly.type
_entity_poly.pdbx_seq_one_letter_code
_entity_poly.pdbx_strand_id
1 'polypeptide(L)'
;MASKLSHISLFTCTLLFILLSLLSHATSSETHNKNITSSPFEFLEHLKGCHKGDKVQGIKDLKKYLGKFGYLSSNNNGHFNDDDFDDQLESAIKTYQINYHLKATGTLDAKTVSNMMMPRCGVADIINGTSSMRSGKKRHPHHHHGGHTVAHYSFFQGNPKWPASKYHLTYAFLQGTPAEAMGPVSSAFQTWAANTHFTFSEVQSNQNPDLTVSFHRGNHGDGAPFDGPGGTIAHAFAPPNGIFHYDAAEAWAVGAVSGAFDLQSVALHEIGHLLGLGHSSVQGAIMFPSIGTGVTEQSLHGDDIQGIKALYNT
;
A
#
# COMPACT_ATOMS: atom_id res chain seq x y z
N MET A 1 -71.55 58.47 25.95
CA MET A 1 -70.34 59.31 26.13
C MET A 1 -69.22 58.37 26.56
N ALA A 2 -68.27 58.00 25.68
CA ALA A 2 -66.90 58.56 25.61
C ALA A 2 -66.18 58.54 26.99
N SER A 3 -64.96 58.03 27.23
CA SER A 3 -63.84 57.55 26.40
C SER A 3 -62.68 57.04 27.30
N LYS A 4 -61.71 56.31 26.71
CA LYS A 4 -60.29 56.02 27.12
C LYS A 4 -60.04 54.81 28.07
N LEU A 5 -59.36 53.73 27.60
CA LEU A 5 -57.89 53.44 27.52
C LEU A 5 -57.19 53.56 28.88
N SER A 6 -56.27 52.72 29.38
CA SER A 6 -55.50 51.52 28.99
C SER A 6 -54.89 50.99 30.33
N HIS A 7 -54.61 49.70 30.58
CA HIS A 7 -53.31 49.07 30.34
C HIS A 7 -53.32 47.61 30.86
N ILE A 8 -52.58 46.79 30.12
CA ILE A 8 -52.25 45.37 30.26
C ILE A 8 -51.50 45.09 31.57
N SER A 9 -51.74 43.94 32.21
CA SER A 9 -50.77 43.33 33.14
C SER A 9 -50.50 41.88 32.75
N LEU A 10 -49.25 41.66 32.36
CA LEU A 10 -48.57 40.40 32.10
C LEU A 10 -48.71 39.45 33.30
N PHE A 11 -49.44 38.33 33.19
CA PHE A 11 -49.32 37.27 34.20
C PHE A 11 -49.61 35.85 33.70
N THR A 12 -49.41 35.55 32.42
CA THR A 12 -49.66 34.20 31.87
C THR A 12 -48.54 33.60 31.01
N CYS A 13 -47.36 34.23 30.92
CA CYS A 13 -46.25 33.70 30.10
C CYS A 13 -45.12 33.01 30.88
N THR A 14 -45.15 32.95 32.22
CA THR A 14 -44.02 32.42 33.00
C THR A 14 -44.12 30.93 33.38
N LEU A 15 -45.28 30.27 33.20
CA LEU A 15 -45.41 28.85 33.56
C LEU A 15 -45.29 27.86 32.38
N LEU A 16 -45.31 28.31 31.12
CA LEU A 16 -45.16 27.42 29.96
C LEU A 16 -43.69 27.22 29.54
N PHE A 17 -42.76 28.07 30.00
CA PHE A 17 -41.33 27.96 29.66
C PHE A 17 -40.54 27.03 30.58
N ILE A 18 -41.07 26.67 31.75
CA ILE A 18 -40.34 25.82 32.72
C ILE A 18 -40.54 24.32 32.43
N LEU A 19 -41.59 23.93 31.70
CA LEU A 19 -41.80 22.53 31.30
C LEU A 19 -41.13 22.14 29.97
N LEU A 20 -40.70 23.10 29.15
CA LEU A 20 -39.85 22.83 27.96
C LEU A 20 -38.35 22.85 28.26
N SER A 21 -37.93 23.41 29.40
CA SER A 21 -36.52 23.40 29.84
C SER A 21 -36.06 22.08 30.47
N LEU A 22 -36.99 21.16 30.78
CA LEU A 22 -36.68 19.84 31.34
C LEU A 22 -36.68 18.69 30.31
N LEU A 23 -36.91 18.98 29.02
CA LEU A 23 -36.74 18.02 27.91
C LEU A 23 -35.57 18.37 26.97
N SER A 24 -34.72 19.34 27.32
CA SER A 24 -33.58 19.75 26.49
C SER A 24 -32.20 19.45 27.09
N HIS A 25 -32.14 18.69 28.19
CA HIS A 25 -30.88 18.23 28.79
C HIS A 25 -30.71 16.71 28.64
N ALA A 26 -30.73 16.27 27.39
CA ALA A 26 -29.96 15.12 26.96
C ALA A 26 -29.03 15.61 25.86
N THR A 27 -28.04 16.41 26.24
CA THR A 27 -26.85 16.56 25.41
C THR A 27 -26.21 15.18 25.36
N SER A 28 -26.48 14.46 24.28
CA SER A 28 -25.61 13.39 23.82
C SER A 28 -24.22 14.01 23.66
N SER A 29 -23.38 13.82 24.66
CA SER A 29 -21.95 13.80 24.46
C SER A 29 -21.63 12.51 23.69
N GLU A 30 -22.10 12.43 22.45
CA GLU A 30 -21.37 11.68 21.45
C GLU A 30 -20.15 12.55 21.13
N THR A 31 -19.12 12.39 21.96
CA THR A 31 -17.77 12.46 21.44
C THR A 31 -17.71 11.38 20.38
N HIS A 32 -18.10 11.74 19.15
CA HIS A 32 -17.67 11.06 17.95
C HIS A 32 -16.16 11.33 17.84
N ASN A 33 -15.41 10.73 18.76
CA ASN A 33 -14.01 10.44 18.57
C ASN A 33 -14.01 9.30 17.55
N LYS A 34 -14.34 9.65 16.29
CA LYS A 34 -13.70 8.95 15.19
C LYS A 34 -12.23 9.27 15.42
N ASN A 35 -11.54 8.36 16.12
CA ASN A 35 -10.13 8.15 15.87
C ASN A 35 -10.07 7.82 14.38
N ILE A 36 -10.07 8.85 13.53
CA ILE A 36 -9.51 8.75 12.20
C ILE A 36 -8.06 8.49 12.54
N THR A 37 -7.70 7.22 12.60
CA THR A 37 -6.31 6.81 12.65
C THR A 37 -5.72 7.34 11.35
N SER A 38 -5.11 8.52 11.45
CA SER A 38 -4.33 9.14 10.38
C SER A 38 -3.37 8.09 9.85
N SER A 39 -3.27 7.96 8.53
CA SER A 39 -2.35 6.99 7.92
C SER A 39 -0.93 7.21 8.49
N PRO A 40 -0.15 6.15 8.72
CA PRO A 40 1.23 6.27 9.20
C PRO A 40 2.13 7.09 8.26
N PHE A 41 1.71 7.34 7.01
CA PHE A 41 2.45 8.16 6.04
C PHE A 41 2.05 9.64 6.05
N GLU A 42 1.04 10.06 6.81
CA GLU A 42 0.56 11.46 6.82
C GLU A 42 1.62 12.47 7.28
N PHE A 43 2.64 12.05 8.02
CA PHE A 43 3.75 12.92 8.45
C PHE A 43 4.48 13.58 7.26
N LEU A 44 4.43 12.97 6.07
CA LEU A 44 5.06 13.47 4.86
C LEU A 44 4.47 14.81 4.38
N GLU A 45 3.21 15.10 4.74
CA GLU A 45 2.56 16.36 4.37
C GLU A 45 3.30 17.57 4.95
N HIS A 46 3.86 17.43 6.16
CA HIS A 46 4.67 18.48 6.80
C HIS A 46 6.00 18.74 6.07
N LEU A 47 6.51 17.77 5.32
CA LEU A 47 7.79 17.85 4.62
C LEU A 47 7.63 18.36 3.17
N LYS A 48 6.42 18.73 2.76
CA LYS A 48 6.14 19.22 1.40
C LYS A 48 6.96 20.47 1.08
N GLY A 49 7.72 20.40 -0.02
CA GLY A 49 8.64 21.44 -0.47
C GLY A 49 10.07 21.30 0.03
N CYS A 50 10.35 20.38 0.97
CA CYS A 50 11.70 20.14 1.45
C CYS A 50 12.63 19.70 0.31
N HIS A 51 13.85 20.23 0.31
CA HIS A 51 14.88 19.98 -0.68
C HIS A 51 16.27 20.01 -0.04
N LYS A 52 17.28 19.67 -0.84
CA LYS A 52 18.67 19.60 -0.37
C LYS A 52 19.11 20.90 0.30
N GLY A 53 19.73 20.74 1.48
CA GLY A 53 20.21 21.83 2.33
C GLY A 53 19.24 22.19 3.46
N ASP A 54 17.99 21.72 3.40
CA ASP A 54 17.04 21.89 4.49
C ASP A 54 17.39 21.03 5.70
N LYS A 55 17.02 21.51 6.89
CA LYS A 55 17.07 20.77 8.15
C LYS A 55 15.74 20.92 8.88
N VAL A 56 14.85 19.96 8.67
CA VAL A 56 13.44 20.01 9.12
C VAL A 56 13.14 18.74 9.92
N GLN A 57 12.53 18.91 11.09
CA GLN A 57 12.15 17.80 11.94
C GLN A 57 11.23 16.82 11.19
N GLY A 58 11.60 15.54 11.18
CA GLY A 58 10.85 14.47 10.51
C GLY A 58 11.51 13.98 9.22
N ILE A 59 12.56 14.66 8.74
CA ILE A 59 13.38 14.17 7.62
C ILE A 59 13.98 12.79 7.95
N LYS A 60 14.37 12.53 9.19
CA LYS A 60 14.84 11.19 9.62
C LYS A 60 13.79 10.10 9.38
N ASP A 61 12.50 10.44 9.50
CA ASP A 61 11.41 9.49 9.31
C ASP A 61 11.10 9.29 7.82
N LEU A 62 11.30 10.32 6.99
CA LEU A 62 11.35 10.17 5.53
C LEU A 62 12.52 9.28 5.08
N LYS A 63 13.70 9.42 5.69
CA LYS A 63 14.85 8.53 5.42
C LYS A 63 14.51 7.08 5.75
N LYS A 64 13.83 6.82 6.87
CA LYS A 64 13.31 5.49 7.23
C LYS A 64 12.27 4.98 6.24
N TYR A 65 11.32 5.81 5.79
CA TYR A 65 10.34 5.44 4.75
C TYR A 65 11.05 5.00 3.47
N LEU A 66 11.98 5.80 2.98
CA LEU A 66 12.75 5.48 1.79
C LEU A 66 13.65 4.26 1.99
N GLY A 67 14.14 4.04 3.20
CA GLY A 67 14.87 2.83 3.57
C GLY A 67 14.00 1.57 3.57
N LYS A 68 12.79 1.63 4.12
CA LYS A 68 11.79 0.54 4.10
C LYS A 68 11.54 0.06 2.68
N PHE A 69 11.39 0.98 1.73
CA PHE A 69 11.13 0.67 0.32
C PHE A 69 12.39 0.56 -0.55
N GLY A 70 13.58 0.60 0.06
CA GLY A 70 14.85 0.26 -0.58
C GLY A 70 15.56 1.38 -1.36
N TYR A 71 15.06 2.61 -1.29
CA TYR A 71 15.65 3.78 -1.95
C TYR A 71 16.87 4.36 -1.20
N LEU A 72 16.99 4.09 0.10
CA LEU A 72 18.07 4.63 0.93
C LEU A 72 18.62 3.58 1.90
N SER A 73 19.93 3.35 1.88
CA SER A 73 20.57 2.37 2.78
C SER A 73 20.98 3.00 4.11
N SER A 74 20.71 2.31 5.22
CA SER A 74 21.13 2.71 6.57
C SER A 74 22.63 2.61 6.81
N ASN A 75 23.36 1.88 5.96
CA ASN A 75 24.81 1.67 6.09
C ASN A 75 25.64 2.85 5.56
N ASN A 76 24.98 3.89 5.03
CA ASN A 76 25.65 5.04 4.45
C ASN A 76 25.90 6.13 5.52
N ASN A 77 27.17 6.28 5.91
CA ASN A 77 27.80 7.49 6.48
C ASN A 77 27.09 8.25 7.62
N GLY A 78 26.42 7.58 8.55
CA GLY A 78 26.00 8.18 9.84
C GLY A 78 24.85 9.19 9.78
N HIS A 79 24.45 9.65 8.59
CA HIS A 79 23.39 10.64 8.38
C HIS A 79 21.99 10.04 8.20
N PHE A 80 21.84 8.71 8.24
CA PHE A 80 20.52 8.07 8.10
C PHE A 80 19.52 8.45 9.21
N ASN A 81 20.02 8.79 10.40
CA ASN A 81 19.21 9.03 11.60
C ASN A 81 19.09 10.51 11.99
N ASP A 82 19.54 11.43 11.14
CA ASP A 82 19.38 12.87 11.35
C ASP A 82 18.30 13.48 10.45
N ASP A 83 17.99 14.75 10.71
CA ASP A 83 17.01 15.53 9.98
C ASP A 83 17.63 16.37 8.85
N ASP A 84 18.85 16.05 8.39
CA ASP A 84 19.51 16.80 7.31
C ASP A 84 19.07 16.29 5.93
N PHE A 85 18.64 17.20 5.05
CA PHE A 85 18.35 16.87 3.66
C PHE A 85 19.64 16.87 2.83
N ASP A 86 20.32 15.72 2.86
CA ASP A 86 21.62 15.51 2.21
C ASP A 86 21.52 15.10 0.72
N ASP A 87 22.69 14.98 0.07
CA ASP A 87 22.80 14.53 -1.33
C ASP A 87 22.26 13.10 -1.55
N GLN A 88 22.32 12.24 -0.52
CA GLN A 88 21.86 10.86 -0.62
C GLN A 88 20.33 10.79 -0.61
N LEU A 89 19.69 11.57 0.25
CA LEU A 89 18.24 11.72 0.30
C LEU A 89 17.72 12.33 -1.02
N GLU A 90 18.35 13.38 -1.53
CA GLU A 90 17.99 13.97 -2.84
C GLU A 90 18.04 12.92 -3.96
N SER A 91 19.10 12.09 -3.99
CA SER A 91 19.27 11.02 -4.96
C SER A 91 18.21 9.90 -4.82
N ALA A 92 17.90 9.53 -3.58
CA ALA A 92 16.86 8.55 -3.27
C ALA A 92 15.48 9.02 -3.74
N ILE A 93 15.15 10.29 -3.51
CA ILE A 93 13.89 10.91 -3.96
C ILE A 93 13.82 10.98 -5.49
N LYS A 94 14.91 11.37 -6.17
CA LYS A 94 14.96 11.33 -7.65
C LYS A 94 14.70 9.92 -8.16
N THR A 95 15.27 8.91 -7.52
CA THR A 95 15.07 7.51 -7.89
C THR A 95 13.61 7.07 -7.68
N TYR A 96 13.00 7.44 -6.56
CA TYR A 96 11.58 7.23 -6.31
C TYR A 96 10.72 7.91 -7.40
N GLN A 97 10.92 9.20 -7.64
CA GLN A 97 10.18 9.96 -8.65
C GLN A 97 10.28 9.31 -10.03
N ILE A 98 11.47 8.85 -10.39
CA ILE A 98 11.70 8.08 -11.62
C ILE A 98 10.83 6.81 -11.60
N ASN A 99 10.89 5.97 -10.59
CA ASN A 99 10.10 4.73 -10.55
C ASN A 99 8.59 4.95 -10.69
N TYR A 100 8.06 6.04 -10.14
CA TYR A 100 6.63 6.39 -10.18
C TYR A 100 6.23 7.32 -11.34
N HIS A 101 7.09 7.48 -12.36
CA HIS A 101 6.82 8.35 -13.52
C HIS A 101 6.57 9.83 -13.18
N LEU A 102 7.10 10.30 -12.05
CA LEU A 102 7.10 11.70 -11.65
C LEU A 102 8.31 12.43 -12.24
N LYS A 103 8.27 13.77 -12.22
CA LYS A 103 9.43 14.59 -12.58
C LYS A 103 10.51 14.40 -11.51
N ALA A 104 11.72 14.03 -11.93
CA ALA A 104 12.86 13.79 -11.03
C ALA A 104 13.47 15.12 -10.52
N THR A 105 12.75 15.81 -9.65
CA THR A 105 13.17 17.09 -9.06
C THR A 105 14.18 16.90 -7.93
N GLY A 106 14.09 15.79 -7.18
CA GLY A 106 14.83 15.59 -5.91
C GLY A 106 14.26 16.37 -4.73
N THR A 107 13.12 17.02 -4.93
CA THR A 107 12.37 17.77 -3.90
C THR A 107 11.14 16.96 -3.50
N LEU A 108 10.69 17.10 -2.25
CA LEU A 108 9.39 16.58 -1.78
C LEU A 108 8.24 17.45 -2.31
N ASP A 109 8.10 17.55 -3.62
CA ASP A 109 7.02 18.31 -4.25
C ASP A 109 5.64 17.67 -3.96
N ALA A 110 4.57 18.44 -4.19
CA ALA A 110 3.22 18.02 -3.85
C ALA A 110 2.79 16.69 -4.48
N LYS A 111 3.28 16.38 -5.69
CA LYS A 111 2.95 15.11 -6.37
C LYS A 111 3.72 13.95 -5.76
N THR A 112 4.98 14.17 -5.39
CA THR A 112 5.81 13.17 -4.70
C THR A 112 5.23 12.83 -3.34
N VAL A 113 4.89 13.84 -2.53
CA VAL A 113 4.25 13.65 -1.22
C VAL A 113 2.92 12.91 -1.37
N SER A 114 2.04 13.37 -2.27
CA SER A 114 0.75 12.73 -2.51
C SER A 114 0.89 11.25 -2.93
N ASN A 115 1.93 10.91 -3.70
CA ASN A 115 2.17 9.53 -4.13
C ASN A 115 2.74 8.67 -2.99
N MET A 116 3.71 9.20 -2.22
CA MET A 116 4.31 8.50 -1.08
C MET A 116 3.31 8.22 0.05
N MET A 117 2.29 9.06 0.19
CA MET A 117 1.21 8.91 1.16
C MET A 117 0.15 7.89 0.74
N MET A 118 0.17 7.38 -0.50
CA MET A 118 -0.79 6.36 -0.92
C MET A 118 -0.51 5.03 -0.22
N PRO A 119 -1.56 4.31 0.24
CA PRO A 119 -1.42 2.94 0.69
C PRO A 119 -0.82 2.05 -0.41
N ARG A 120 -0.03 1.06 0.00
CA ARG A 120 0.80 0.27 -0.92
C ARG A 120 1.23 -1.06 -0.34
N CYS A 121 1.72 -1.94 -1.20
CA CYS A 121 2.44 -3.15 -0.82
C CYS A 121 3.69 -2.81 0.03
N GLY A 122 3.98 -3.69 1.00
CA GLY A 122 5.12 -3.62 1.92
C GLY A 122 6.44 -4.14 1.34
N VAL A 123 6.41 -4.82 0.19
CA VAL A 123 7.62 -5.27 -0.50
C VAL A 123 8.44 -4.07 -0.98
N ALA A 124 9.76 -4.13 -0.83
CA ALA A 124 10.64 -3.05 -1.26
C ALA A 124 10.69 -2.92 -2.80
N ASP A 125 10.68 -1.69 -3.30
CA ASP A 125 10.78 -1.41 -4.74
C ASP A 125 12.19 -1.75 -5.28
N ILE A 126 13.20 -1.47 -4.46
CA ILE A 126 14.61 -1.64 -4.79
C ILE A 126 15.26 -2.56 -3.75
N ILE A 127 15.73 -3.73 -4.17
CA ILE A 127 16.37 -4.69 -3.29
C ILE A 127 17.86 -4.68 -3.57
N ASN A 128 18.65 -4.26 -2.57
CA ASN A 128 20.11 -4.16 -2.60
C ASN A 128 20.66 -3.37 -3.80
N GLY A 129 19.91 -2.38 -4.31
CA GLY A 129 20.31 -1.57 -5.47
C GLY A 129 20.30 -2.32 -6.81
N THR A 130 19.72 -3.53 -6.87
CA THR A 130 19.75 -4.41 -8.05
C THR A 130 18.43 -4.46 -8.80
N SER A 131 17.29 -4.38 -8.12
CA SER A 131 15.99 -4.22 -8.77
C SER A 131 15.71 -2.75 -9.03
N SER A 132 15.23 -2.41 -10.23
CA SER A 132 14.52 -1.16 -10.46
C SER A 132 13.20 -1.51 -11.10
N MET A 133 12.14 -0.78 -10.76
CA MET A 133 10.82 -0.89 -11.40
C MET A 133 10.88 -0.54 -12.91
N ARG A 134 12.08 -0.29 -13.46
CA ARG A 134 12.36 0.05 -14.86
C ARG A 134 13.52 -0.81 -15.37
N SER A 135 13.35 -2.12 -15.40
CA SER A 135 14.40 -3.07 -15.83
C SER A 135 14.93 -2.81 -17.26
N GLY A 136 14.19 -2.09 -18.11
CA GLY A 136 14.60 -1.75 -19.47
C GLY A 136 15.54 -0.54 -19.63
N LYS A 137 15.82 0.27 -18.59
CA LYS A 137 16.85 1.33 -18.69
C LYS A 137 18.21 0.80 -18.26
N LYS A 138 18.92 0.14 -19.18
CA LYS A 138 20.36 -0.07 -19.04
C LYS A 138 21.02 1.30 -18.81
N ARG A 139 21.85 1.41 -17.76
CA ARG A 139 22.88 2.46 -17.67
C ARG A 139 23.79 2.28 -18.88
N HIS A 140 23.62 3.10 -19.92
CA HIS A 140 24.44 3.03 -21.13
C HIS A 140 25.92 3.25 -20.77
N PRO A 141 26.83 2.47 -21.39
CA PRO A 141 27.84 3.04 -22.25
C PRO A 141 27.39 2.85 -23.69
N HIS A 142 27.52 3.90 -24.49
CA HIS A 142 27.16 4.02 -25.89
C HIS A 142 27.20 2.71 -26.70
N HIS A 143 26.08 2.36 -27.37
CA HIS A 143 25.97 2.08 -28.81
C HIS A 143 24.76 1.19 -29.18
N HIS A 144 24.23 1.52 -30.36
CA HIS A 144 23.33 0.79 -31.28
C HIS A 144 21.81 1.02 -31.22
N HIS A 145 21.31 1.40 -32.39
CA HIS A 145 19.94 1.59 -32.80
C HIS A 145 19.19 0.25 -32.92
N GLY A 146 18.18 0.09 -32.09
CA GLY A 146 17.08 -0.87 -32.24
C GLY A 146 15.96 -0.42 -31.32
N GLY A 147 14.73 -0.37 -31.78
CA GLY A 147 13.59 -0.01 -30.93
C GLY A 147 13.46 -1.01 -29.80
N HIS A 148 13.98 -0.68 -28.62
CA HIS A 148 13.92 -1.53 -27.44
C HIS A 148 12.59 -1.27 -26.72
N THR A 149 11.72 -2.28 -26.66
CA THR A 149 10.69 -2.36 -25.63
C THR A 149 11.40 -2.36 -24.28
N VAL A 150 11.22 -1.28 -23.53
CA VAL A 150 11.74 -1.13 -22.18
C VAL A 150 10.87 -2.05 -21.30
N ALA A 151 11.43 -3.13 -20.76
CA ALA A 151 10.72 -3.92 -19.77
C ALA A 151 10.45 -3.05 -18.53
N HIS A 152 9.19 -3.05 -18.05
CA HIS A 152 8.77 -2.28 -16.88
C HIS A 152 8.49 -3.15 -15.66
N TYR A 153 8.43 -4.47 -15.83
CA TYR A 153 8.49 -5.45 -14.75
C TYR A 153 9.89 -5.54 -14.14
N SER A 154 9.98 -6.03 -12.90
CA SER A 154 11.24 -6.28 -12.21
C SER A 154 11.24 -7.65 -11.51
N PHE A 155 12.40 -8.08 -11.02
CA PHE A 155 12.56 -9.32 -10.27
C PHE A 155 13.36 -9.07 -8.99
N PHE A 156 13.15 -9.92 -7.99
CA PHE A 156 13.99 -9.96 -6.79
C PHE A 156 15.43 -10.36 -7.14
N GLN A 157 16.39 -9.97 -6.30
CA GLN A 157 17.79 -10.33 -6.49
C GLN A 157 17.94 -11.86 -6.58
N GLY A 158 18.63 -12.33 -7.63
CA GLY A 158 18.82 -13.76 -7.89
C GLY A 158 17.67 -14.43 -8.65
N ASN A 159 16.64 -13.67 -9.05
CA ASN A 159 15.47 -14.15 -9.78
C ASN A 159 14.86 -15.42 -9.15
N PRO A 160 14.53 -15.39 -7.84
CA PRO A 160 13.93 -16.53 -7.15
C PRO A 160 12.65 -16.96 -7.87
N LYS A 161 12.55 -18.27 -8.07
CA LYS A 161 11.42 -18.88 -8.76
C LYS A 161 11.17 -20.27 -8.22
N TRP A 162 9.94 -20.75 -8.39
CA TRP A 162 9.65 -22.15 -8.13
C TRP A 162 10.46 -23.04 -9.09
N PRO A 163 10.86 -24.25 -8.66
CA PRO A 163 11.59 -25.19 -9.52
C PRO A 163 10.86 -25.40 -10.85
N ALA A 164 11.60 -25.58 -11.95
CA ALA A 164 11.00 -25.76 -13.28
C ALA A 164 10.09 -27.01 -13.39
N SER A 165 10.19 -27.94 -12.45
CA SER A 165 9.32 -29.12 -12.33
C SER A 165 8.06 -28.88 -11.48
N LYS A 166 7.88 -27.69 -10.89
CA LYS A 166 6.85 -27.39 -9.89
C LYS A 166 5.98 -26.20 -10.32
N TYR A 167 5.07 -26.47 -11.25
CA TYR A 167 4.01 -25.55 -11.65
C TYR A 167 2.67 -25.81 -10.94
N HIS A 168 2.53 -26.94 -10.25
CA HIS A 168 1.41 -27.14 -9.32
C HIS A 168 1.83 -26.68 -7.93
N LEU A 169 1.18 -25.64 -7.41
CA LEU A 169 1.42 -25.10 -6.08
C LEU A 169 0.17 -25.28 -5.22
N THR A 170 0.36 -25.77 -4.00
CA THR A 170 -0.70 -25.87 -2.99
C THR A 170 -0.74 -24.61 -2.16
N TYR A 171 -1.93 -24.12 -1.80
CA TYR A 171 -2.09 -23.00 -0.87
C TYR A 171 -3.02 -23.34 0.28
N ALA A 172 -2.83 -22.70 1.43
CA ALA A 172 -3.75 -22.83 2.55
C ALA A 172 -3.99 -21.48 3.24
N PHE A 173 -5.20 -21.32 3.77
CA PHE A 173 -5.54 -20.24 4.70
C PHE A 173 -5.16 -20.66 6.12
N LEU A 174 -4.38 -19.84 6.81
CA LEU A 174 -4.05 -20.09 8.21
C LEU A 174 -5.22 -19.73 9.13
N GLN A 175 -5.17 -20.25 10.35
CA GLN A 175 -6.19 -19.97 11.37
C GLN A 175 -6.36 -18.46 11.57
N GLY A 176 -7.61 -18.00 11.59
CA GLY A 176 -7.94 -16.58 11.76
C GLY A 176 -8.10 -15.80 10.45
N THR A 177 -7.88 -16.43 9.29
CA THR A 177 -8.24 -15.84 7.99
C THR A 177 -9.76 -15.60 7.93
N PRO A 178 -10.23 -14.37 7.65
CA PRO A 178 -11.66 -14.08 7.47
C PRO A 178 -12.27 -14.91 6.33
N ALA A 179 -13.48 -15.42 6.54
CA ALA A 179 -14.15 -16.26 5.55
C ALA A 179 -14.45 -15.49 4.26
N GLU A 180 -14.75 -14.20 4.35
CA GLU A 180 -14.97 -13.34 3.18
C GLU A 180 -13.72 -13.18 2.29
N ALA A 181 -12.52 -13.41 2.82
CA ALA A 181 -11.27 -13.31 2.06
C ALA A 181 -10.97 -14.56 1.22
N MET A 182 -11.51 -15.72 1.59
CA MET A 182 -11.15 -16.99 0.96
C MET A 182 -11.53 -17.03 -0.52
N GLY A 183 -12.77 -16.70 -0.86
CA GLY A 183 -13.25 -16.68 -2.25
C GLY A 183 -12.48 -15.70 -3.17
N PRO A 184 -12.28 -14.43 -2.78
CA PRO A 184 -11.45 -13.47 -3.50
C PRO A 184 -10.01 -13.95 -3.75
N VAL A 185 -9.36 -14.52 -2.73
CA VAL A 185 -7.98 -15.04 -2.86
C VAL A 185 -7.93 -16.25 -3.80
N SER A 186 -8.85 -17.19 -3.67
CA SER A 186 -8.97 -18.32 -4.61
C SER A 186 -9.18 -17.85 -6.05
N SER A 187 -9.98 -16.79 -6.25
CA SER A 187 -10.21 -16.19 -7.56
C SER A 187 -8.94 -15.54 -8.12
N ALA A 188 -8.14 -14.88 -7.28
CA ALA A 188 -6.85 -14.32 -7.70
C ALA A 188 -5.85 -15.41 -8.14
N PHE A 189 -5.79 -16.55 -7.43
CA PHE A 189 -5.02 -17.72 -7.88
C PHE A 189 -5.50 -18.24 -9.24
N GLN A 190 -6.82 -18.30 -9.45
CA GLN A 190 -7.38 -18.70 -10.74
C GLN A 190 -7.01 -17.73 -11.87
N THR A 191 -7.01 -16.42 -11.61
CA THR A 191 -6.56 -15.42 -12.60
C THR A 191 -5.10 -15.67 -13.01
N TRP A 192 -4.20 -15.95 -12.07
CA TRP A 192 -2.82 -16.32 -12.39
C TRP A 192 -2.72 -17.66 -13.13
N ALA A 193 -3.48 -18.67 -12.72
CA ALA A 193 -3.51 -19.96 -13.42
C ALA A 193 -4.00 -19.85 -14.87
N ALA A 194 -4.99 -18.99 -15.13
CA ALA A 194 -5.52 -18.78 -16.48
C ALA A 194 -4.53 -18.08 -17.43
N ASN A 195 -3.51 -17.41 -16.88
CA ASN A 195 -2.56 -16.60 -17.66
C ASN A 195 -1.12 -17.14 -17.60
N THR A 196 -0.89 -18.26 -16.94
CA THR A 196 0.44 -18.88 -16.78
C THR A 196 0.34 -20.40 -16.91
N HIS A 197 1.47 -21.10 -16.77
CA HIS A 197 1.47 -22.57 -16.66
C HIS A 197 1.22 -23.05 -15.23
N PHE A 198 1.10 -22.14 -14.25
CA PHE A 198 0.84 -22.53 -12.88
C PHE A 198 -0.59 -23.05 -12.71
N THR A 199 -0.74 -24.00 -11.80
CA THR A 199 -2.04 -24.45 -11.30
C THR A 199 -1.99 -24.41 -9.77
N PHE A 200 -3.14 -24.15 -9.16
CA PHE A 200 -3.23 -24.00 -7.71
C PHE A 200 -4.31 -24.91 -7.14
N SER A 201 -4.04 -25.50 -5.98
CA SER A 201 -5.04 -26.25 -5.21
C SER A 201 -5.03 -25.81 -3.76
N GLU A 202 -6.23 -25.62 -3.19
CA GLU A 202 -6.36 -25.37 -1.76
C GLU A 202 -6.16 -26.69 -1.00
N VAL A 203 -5.38 -26.64 0.07
CA VAL A 203 -5.17 -27.74 1.01
C VAL A 203 -5.37 -27.25 2.44
N GLN A 204 -5.55 -28.17 3.38
CA GLN A 204 -5.57 -27.81 4.79
C GLN A 204 -4.19 -27.32 5.24
N SER A 205 -4.15 -26.38 6.19
CA SER A 205 -2.91 -25.77 6.67
C SER A 205 -1.92 -26.76 7.29
N ASN A 206 -2.39 -27.91 7.77
CA ASN A 206 -1.56 -28.99 8.31
C ASN A 206 -1.00 -29.96 7.24
N GLN A 207 -1.24 -29.70 5.96
CA GLN A 207 -0.77 -30.54 4.84
C GLN A 207 0.53 -30.03 4.18
N ASN A 208 1.28 -29.16 4.88
CA ASN A 208 2.51 -28.54 4.38
C ASN A 208 2.32 -27.85 3.01
N PRO A 209 1.45 -26.84 2.92
CA PRO A 209 1.20 -26.12 1.68
C PRO A 209 2.46 -25.41 1.19
N ASP A 210 2.56 -25.19 -0.12
CA ASP A 210 3.62 -24.39 -0.72
C ASP A 210 3.46 -22.90 -0.43
N LEU A 211 2.20 -22.46 -0.36
CA LEU A 211 1.80 -21.08 -0.16
C LEU A 211 0.88 -20.95 1.06
N THR A 212 1.07 -19.91 1.87
CA THR A 212 0.22 -19.64 3.02
C THR A 212 -0.35 -18.23 2.96
N VAL A 213 -1.60 -18.09 3.36
CA VAL A 213 -2.33 -16.82 3.41
C VAL A 213 -2.84 -16.58 4.82
N SER A 214 -2.56 -15.42 5.38
CA SER A 214 -2.99 -15.04 6.73
C SER A 214 -3.13 -13.54 6.92
N PHE A 215 -3.73 -13.16 8.05
CA PHE A 215 -4.00 -11.78 8.44
C PHE A 215 -3.31 -11.48 9.76
N HIS A 216 -2.52 -10.42 9.81
CA HIS A 216 -1.73 -10.05 10.98
C HIS A 216 -1.85 -8.56 11.30
N ARG A 217 -1.48 -8.14 12.51
CA ARG A 217 -1.42 -6.73 12.90
C ARG A 217 -0.06 -6.44 13.51
N GLY A 218 0.49 -5.25 13.25
CA GLY A 218 1.73 -4.83 13.87
C GLY A 218 2.88 -5.82 13.65
N ASN A 219 3.72 -6.00 14.67
CA ASN A 219 4.76 -7.02 14.65
C ASN A 219 4.17 -8.43 14.75
N HIS A 220 4.48 -9.27 13.77
CA HIS A 220 3.99 -10.64 13.65
C HIS A 220 5.09 -11.67 13.37
N GLY A 221 6.35 -11.33 13.68
CA GLY A 221 7.44 -12.30 13.82
C GLY A 221 8.23 -12.63 12.55
N ASP A 222 7.92 -11.99 11.42
CA ASP A 222 8.62 -12.16 10.13
C ASP A 222 9.63 -11.05 9.83
N GLY A 223 9.76 -10.05 10.72
CA GLY A 223 10.64 -8.90 10.54
C GLY A 223 10.06 -7.78 9.67
N ALA A 224 8.83 -7.91 9.19
CA ALA A 224 8.11 -6.91 8.41
C ALA A 224 6.82 -6.47 9.13
N PRO A 225 6.91 -5.74 10.26
CA PRO A 225 5.72 -5.34 11.01
C PRO A 225 4.80 -4.43 10.18
N PHE A 226 3.49 -4.65 10.30
CA PHE A 226 2.48 -3.76 9.75
C PHE A 226 2.36 -2.46 10.57
N ASP A 227 1.87 -1.39 9.94
CA ASP A 227 1.85 -0.03 10.49
C ASP A 227 0.46 0.50 10.86
N GLY A 228 -0.58 -0.34 10.77
CA GLY A 228 -1.94 0.02 11.14
C GLY A 228 -2.74 0.49 9.93
N PRO A 229 -3.88 1.18 10.13
CA PRO A 229 -4.74 1.57 9.01
C PRO A 229 -4.07 2.55 8.05
N GLY A 230 -4.09 2.23 6.77
CA GLY A 230 -3.35 2.88 5.71
C GLY A 230 -1.86 2.62 5.79
N GLY A 231 -1.13 2.96 4.72
CA GLY A 231 0.30 2.73 4.67
C GLY A 231 0.63 1.40 4.02
N THR A 232 1.17 0.43 4.77
CA THR A 232 1.48 -0.91 4.25
C THR A 232 0.32 -1.87 4.48
N ILE A 233 -0.38 -2.20 3.39
CA ILE A 233 -1.66 -2.94 3.44
C ILE A 233 -1.48 -4.47 3.42
N ALA A 234 -0.37 -4.94 2.86
CA ALA A 234 -0.05 -6.36 2.68
C ALA A 234 1.42 -6.51 2.31
N HIS A 235 1.95 -7.74 2.41
CA HIS A 235 3.21 -8.13 1.80
C HIS A 235 3.26 -9.63 1.53
N ALA A 236 4.17 -10.01 0.62
CA ALA A 236 4.48 -11.40 0.33
C ALA A 236 5.97 -11.65 0.19
N PHE A 237 6.37 -12.90 0.41
CA PHE A 237 7.75 -13.36 0.31
C PHE A 237 7.93 -14.22 -0.94
N ALA A 238 8.88 -13.79 -1.78
CA ALA A 238 9.22 -14.47 -3.03
C ALA A 238 9.58 -15.96 -2.83
N PRO A 239 9.55 -16.78 -3.89
CA PRO A 239 9.94 -18.19 -3.81
C PRO A 239 11.31 -18.40 -3.15
N PRO A 240 11.50 -19.50 -2.42
CA PRO A 240 10.54 -20.56 -2.13
C PRO A 240 9.72 -20.32 -0.84
N ASN A 241 9.74 -19.12 -0.25
CA ASN A 241 9.08 -18.88 1.04
C ASN A 241 7.56 -19.07 0.97
N GLY A 242 6.90 -18.47 -0.03
CA GLY A 242 5.48 -18.72 -0.26
C GLY A 242 4.54 -18.12 0.80
N ILE A 243 4.94 -17.06 1.49
CA ILE A 243 4.16 -16.46 2.58
C ILE A 243 3.49 -15.18 2.08
N PHE A 244 2.18 -15.04 2.30
CA PHE A 244 1.40 -13.86 1.97
C PHE A 244 0.57 -13.39 3.17
N HIS A 245 0.81 -12.16 3.61
CA HIS A 245 0.14 -11.55 4.75
C HIS A 245 -0.66 -10.32 4.34
N TYR A 246 -1.89 -10.22 4.84
CA TYR A 246 -2.67 -8.99 4.88
C TYR A 246 -2.47 -8.26 6.20
N ASP A 247 -2.47 -6.93 6.19
CA ASP A 247 -2.67 -6.16 7.41
C ASP A 247 -4.15 -6.22 7.83
N ALA A 248 -4.41 -6.94 8.92
CA ALA A 248 -5.75 -7.08 9.48
C ALA A 248 -6.27 -5.77 10.08
N ALA A 249 -5.45 -4.72 10.21
CA ALA A 249 -5.87 -3.39 10.64
C ALA A 249 -6.61 -2.60 9.55
N GLU A 250 -6.49 -3.01 8.30
CA GLU A 250 -7.14 -2.34 7.20
C GLU A 250 -8.64 -2.65 7.09
N ALA A 251 -9.36 -1.73 6.47
CA ALA A 251 -10.74 -1.95 6.07
C ALA A 251 -10.75 -2.79 4.78
N TRP A 252 -11.13 -4.06 4.89
CA TRP A 252 -11.22 -5.00 3.76
C TRP A 252 -12.66 -5.12 3.25
N ALA A 253 -12.80 -5.23 1.93
CA ALA A 253 -14.08 -5.51 1.28
C ALA A 253 -13.89 -6.41 0.06
N VAL A 254 -15.00 -6.91 -0.46
CA VAL A 254 -15.06 -7.55 -1.77
C VAL A 254 -15.69 -6.56 -2.75
N GLY A 255 -14.94 -6.17 -3.77
CA GLY A 255 -15.34 -5.17 -4.75
C GLY A 255 -15.02 -3.73 -4.36
N ALA A 256 -15.45 -2.79 -5.20
CA ALA A 256 -15.16 -1.37 -5.09
C ALA A 256 -16.02 -0.70 -4.00
N VAL A 257 -15.64 -0.87 -2.72
CA VAL A 257 -16.31 -0.25 -1.58
C VAL A 257 -15.54 0.97 -1.10
N SER A 258 -16.20 2.13 -1.05
CA SER A 258 -15.59 3.39 -0.62
C SER A 258 -14.95 3.26 0.77
N GLY A 259 -13.67 3.63 0.87
CA GLY A 259 -12.91 3.59 2.12
C GLY A 259 -12.39 2.20 2.52
N ALA A 260 -12.59 1.16 1.69
CA ALA A 260 -12.04 -0.17 1.91
C ALA A 260 -11.16 -0.63 0.73
N PHE A 261 -10.20 -1.50 1.01
CA PHE A 261 -9.38 -2.17 0.00
C PHE A 261 -10.08 -3.45 -0.48
N ASP A 262 -10.04 -3.67 -1.79
CA ASP A 262 -10.56 -4.90 -2.37
C ASP A 262 -9.61 -6.07 -2.12
N LEU A 263 -10.12 -7.11 -1.47
CA LEU A 263 -9.39 -8.34 -1.15
C LEU A 263 -8.80 -9.01 -2.40
N GLN A 264 -9.55 -9.08 -3.50
CA GLN A 264 -9.08 -9.76 -4.71
C GLN A 264 -7.94 -8.99 -5.38
N SER A 265 -8.04 -7.67 -5.46
CA SER A 265 -7.03 -6.81 -6.07
C SER A 265 -5.68 -6.94 -5.36
N VAL A 266 -5.70 -6.89 -4.01
CA VAL A 266 -4.48 -7.06 -3.21
C VAL A 266 -3.95 -8.50 -3.31
N ALA A 267 -4.82 -9.52 -3.26
CA ALA A 267 -4.39 -10.90 -3.49
C ALA A 267 -3.69 -11.08 -4.85
N LEU A 268 -4.25 -10.48 -5.90
CA LEU A 268 -3.72 -10.61 -7.26
C LEU A 268 -2.31 -10.03 -7.37
N HIS A 269 -2.06 -8.88 -6.74
CA HIS A 269 -0.73 -8.28 -6.62
C HIS A 269 0.25 -9.20 -5.87
N GLU A 270 -0.14 -9.63 -4.68
CA GLU A 270 0.76 -10.32 -3.76
C GLU A 270 1.08 -11.75 -4.23
N ILE A 271 0.16 -12.41 -4.93
CA ILE A 271 0.44 -13.68 -5.63
C ILE A 271 1.51 -13.48 -6.72
N GLY A 272 1.58 -12.32 -7.37
CA GLY A 272 2.68 -12.03 -8.30
C GLY A 272 4.05 -12.10 -7.62
N HIS A 273 4.16 -11.60 -6.39
CA HIS A 273 5.36 -11.77 -5.55
C HIS A 273 5.59 -13.23 -5.16
N LEU A 274 4.55 -13.99 -4.78
CA LEU A 274 4.64 -15.43 -4.52
C LEU A 274 5.15 -16.22 -5.74
N LEU A 275 4.99 -15.69 -6.94
CA LEU A 275 5.52 -16.26 -8.18
C LEU A 275 6.89 -15.69 -8.58
N GLY A 276 7.42 -14.70 -7.87
CA GLY A 276 8.77 -14.15 -8.04
C GLY A 276 8.85 -12.84 -8.82
N LEU A 277 7.71 -12.22 -9.16
CA LEU A 277 7.69 -10.88 -9.76
C LEU A 277 8.01 -9.82 -8.71
N GLY A 278 8.86 -8.86 -9.05
CA GLY A 278 8.96 -7.60 -8.31
C GLY A 278 7.92 -6.58 -8.79
N HIS A 279 7.95 -5.40 -8.20
CA HIS A 279 7.06 -4.31 -8.60
C HIS A 279 7.28 -3.82 -10.04
N SER A 280 6.21 -3.34 -10.68
CA SER A 280 6.22 -2.70 -12.00
C SER A 280 6.14 -1.18 -11.88
N SER A 281 6.76 -0.44 -12.80
CA SER A 281 6.56 1.01 -12.92
C SER A 281 5.29 1.41 -13.69
N VAL A 282 4.60 0.47 -14.33
CA VAL A 282 3.38 0.75 -15.09
C VAL A 282 2.21 0.91 -14.12
N GLN A 283 1.63 2.11 -14.04
CA GLN A 283 0.55 2.41 -13.08
C GLN A 283 -0.68 1.50 -13.23
N GLY A 284 -0.96 1.00 -14.44
CA GLY A 284 -2.07 0.07 -14.70
C GLY A 284 -1.71 -1.42 -14.58
N ALA A 285 -0.48 -1.76 -14.20
CA ALA A 285 -0.08 -3.14 -13.93
C ALA A 285 -0.51 -3.57 -12.53
N ILE A 286 -0.88 -4.84 -12.37
CA ILE A 286 -1.26 -5.32 -11.02
C ILE A 286 -0.07 -5.22 -10.08
N MET A 287 1.16 -5.42 -10.59
CA MET A 287 2.39 -5.29 -9.81
C MET A 287 2.80 -3.83 -9.54
N PHE A 288 1.98 -2.83 -9.86
CA PHE A 288 2.23 -1.47 -9.39
C PHE A 288 2.06 -1.40 -7.86
N PRO A 289 2.95 -0.74 -7.09
CA PRO A 289 2.99 -0.90 -5.64
C PRO A 289 1.80 -0.29 -4.90
N SER A 290 1.27 0.83 -5.40
CA SER A 290 0.22 1.57 -4.72
C SER A 290 -1.16 1.04 -5.09
N ILE A 291 -1.98 0.81 -4.07
CA ILE A 291 -3.34 0.29 -4.23
C ILE A 291 -4.27 1.20 -3.41
N GLY A 292 -5.27 1.79 -4.08
CA GLY A 292 -6.23 2.69 -3.46
C GLY A 292 -7.43 1.96 -2.86
N THR A 293 -8.21 2.68 -2.04
CA THR A 293 -9.51 2.19 -1.56
C THR A 293 -10.62 2.51 -2.57
N GLY A 294 -11.72 1.75 -2.53
CA GLY A 294 -12.90 1.99 -3.38
C GLY A 294 -12.68 1.73 -4.88
N VAL A 295 -11.63 1.01 -5.24
CA VAL A 295 -11.30 0.60 -6.60
C VAL A 295 -11.03 -0.90 -6.65
N THR A 296 -11.09 -1.48 -7.83
CA THR A 296 -10.82 -2.91 -8.07
C THR A 296 -9.97 -3.09 -9.32
N GLU A 297 -8.99 -3.96 -9.24
CA GLU A 297 -8.13 -4.39 -10.34
C GLU A 297 -8.11 -5.93 -10.38
N GLN A 298 -8.86 -6.52 -11.30
CA GLN A 298 -9.10 -7.97 -11.34
C GLN A 298 -8.45 -8.67 -12.55
N SER A 299 -7.70 -7.92 -13.35
CA SER A 299 -7.05 -8.42 -14.57
C SER A 299 -5.55 -8.13 -14.56
N LEU A 300 -4.77 -9.05 -15.13
CA LEU A 300 -3.34 -8.84 -15.34
C LEU A 300 -3.11 -7.92 -16.54
N HIS A 301 -2.23 -6.94 -16.36
CA HIS A 301 -1.77 -6.09 -17.45
C HIS A 301 -0.76 -6.85 -18.33
N GLY A 302 -0.54 -6.36 -19.55
CA GLY A 302 0.45 -6.94 -20.46
C GLY A 302 1.87 -6.95 -19.89
N ASP A 303 2.21 -6.02 -19.00
CA ASP A 303 3.52 -5.97 -18.32
C ASP A 303 3.67 -7.11 -17.29
N ASP A 304 2.61 -7.43 -16.55
CA ASP A 304 2.58 -8.54 -15.59
C ASP A 304 2.77 -9.88 -16.31
N ILE A 305 2.04 -10.07 -17.42
CA ILE A 305 2.12 -11.28 -18.26
C ILE A 305 3.50 -11.41 -18.92
N GLN A 306 4.09 -10.31 -19.39
CA GLN A 306 5.44 -10.33 -19.95
C GLN A 306 6.49 -10.66 -18.88
N GLY A 307 6.35 -10.11 -17.67
CA GLY A 307 7.25 -10.38 -16.55
C GLY A 307 7.27 -11.84 -16.15
N ILE A 308 6.09 -12.45 -15.99
CA ILE A 308 6.01 -13.86 -15.57
C ILE A 308 6.54 -14.80 -16.66
N LYS A 309 6.25 -14.51 -17.93
CA LYS A 309 6.80 -15.25 -19.07
C LYS A 309 8.32 -15.16 -19.14
N ALA A 310 8.88 -13.97 -18.91
CA ALA A 310 10.32 -13.78 -18.88
C ALA A 310 11.00 -14.52 -17.73
N LEU A 311 10.34 -14.67 -16.57
CA LEU A 311 10.91 -15.38 -15.41
C LEU A 311 10.91 -16.91 -15.59
N TYR A 312 9.83 -17.44 -16.16
CA TYR A 312 9.60 -18.88 -16.30
C TYR A 312 9.86 -19.45 -17.70
N ASN A 313 10.21 -18.60 -18.67
CA ASN A 313 10.41 -18.93 -20.08
C ASN A 313 9.16 -19.59 -20.72
N THR A 314 8.01 -18.95 -20.55
CA THR A 314 6.70 -19.45 -21.03
C THR A 314 6.05 -18.55 -22.07
#